data_AF-A0A3N6B776-F1
#
_entry.id   AF-A0A3N6B776-F1
#
_cell.length_a   1.000
_cell.length_b   1.000
_cell.length_c   1.000
_cell.angle_alpha   90.00
_cell.angle_beta   90.00
_cell.angle_gamma   90.00
#
_symmetry.space_group_name_H-M   'P 1'
#
loop_
_entity.id
_entity.type
_entity.pdbx_description
1 polymer ?
#
loop_
_entity_poly.entity_id
_entity_poly.type
_entity_poly.pdbx_seq_one_letter_code
_entity_poly.pdbx_strand_id
1 'polypeptide(L)'
;MELAALRGPQAAPAGARLVPRLPPLLQGRARAGTAQHPCAGKVDRPARHPADGAERRAPAERQDPVNAADNLLGRAILLVNPPLVDGVAFTRQGRCQERAEVLGTTKPPYSLAVIAALLREHGLDFRLIDQTADNLATEAVIELLDREGFRPSLVVFCSTVPTLVADASEMAKLRRHFGAPIVSFGPHASAAPQASMERAPDVDAMVVGEPEDAVMALAGLPDLEQARSVAGVISRSGDVIVPAEGRSGFAG
;
A
#
# COMPACT_ATOMS: atom_id res chain seq x y z
N MET A 1 -61.72 30.88 4.21
CA MET A 1 -60.48 31.29 3.54
C MET A 1 -59.35 30.54 4.23
N GLU A 2 -59.01 29.31 3.81
CA GLU A 2 -58.09 28.99 2.69
C GLU A 2 -56.78 29.81 2.79
N LEU A 3 -55.57 29.23 2.79
CA LEU A 3 -55.11 28.08 2.03
C LEU A 3 -53.90 27.41 2.73
N ALA A 4 -53.87 26.08 2.73
CA ALA A 4 -52.69 25.28 3.03
C ALA A 4 -51.67 25.38 1.88
N ALA A 5 -50.38 25.41 2.20
CA ALA A 5 -49.31 25.16 1.23
C ALA A 5 -48.25 24.25 1.84
N LEU A 6 -48.35 23.00 1.41
CA LEU A 6 -47.41 21.89 1.57
C LEU A 6 -46.00 22.32 1.17
N ARG A 7 -45.04 22.27 2.10
CA ARG A 7 -43.62 22.19 1.74
C ARG A 7 -43.32 20.73 1.42
N GLY A 8 -43.28 20.41 0.13
CA GLY A 8 -42.83 19.12 -0.38
C GLY A 8 -41.35 18.84 -0.07
N PRO A 9 -40.90 17.60 -0.30
CA PRO A 9 -39.51 17.19 -0.03
C PRO A 9 -38.54 18.01 -0.88
N GLN A 10 -37.51 18.58 -0.24
CA GLN A 10 -36.43 19.24 -0.96
C GLN A 10 -35.73 18.23 -1.87
N ALA A 11 -35.79 18.49 -3.16
CA ALA A 11 -35.06 17.74 -4.17
C ALA A 11 -33.55 17.87 -3.92
N ALA A 12 -32.85 16.73 -3.95
CA ALA A 12 -31.39 16.68 -3.95
C ALA A 12 -30.84 17.49 -5.14
N PRO A 13 -29.71 18.20 -4.99
CA PRO A 13 -29.15 18.98 -6.08
C PRO A 13 -28.75 18.05 -7.23
N ALA A 14 -29.40 18.25 -8.37
CA ALA A 14 -29.07 17.64 -9.64
C ALA A 14 -27.67 18.12 -10.07
N GLY A 15 -26.66 17.27 -9.90
CA GLY A 15 -25.30 17.64 -10.27
C GLY A 15 -24.20 16.62 -9.99
N ALA A 16 -24.54 15.37 -9.64
CA ALA A 16 -23.55 14.30 -9.57
C ALA A 16 -23.09 13.96 -11.01
N ARG A 17 -22.11 14.72 -11.52
CA ARG A 17 -21.35 14.32 -12.70
C ARG A 17 -20.74 12.97 -12.36
N LEU A 18 -21.16 11.96 -13.12
CA LEU A 18 -20.60 10.61 -13.10
C LEU A 18 -19.11 10.76 -13.43
N VAL A 19 -18.26 10.84 -12.41
CA VAL A 19 -16.82 10.69 -12.60
C VAL A 19 -16.67 9.26 -13.14
N PRO A 20 -16.08 9.07 -14.33
CA PRO A 20 -15.92 7.74 -14.87
C PRO A 20 -15.14 6.92 -13.83
N ARG A 21 -15.77 5.86 -13.32
CA ARG A 21 -15.10 4.83 -12.52
C ARG A 21 -13.83 4.46 -13.27
N LEU A 22 -12.70 4.40 -12.57
CA LEU A 22 -11.51 3.80 -13.14
C LEU A 22 -11.93 2.44 -13.74
N PRO A 23 -11.60 2.15 -15.00
CA PRO A 23 -12.02 0.90 -15.62
C PRO A 23 -11.50 -0.28 -14.79
N PRO A 24 -12.19 -1.42 -14.74
CA PRO A 24 -11.78 -2.63 -14.01
C PRO A 24 -10.44 -3.26 -14.48
N LEU A 25 -9.65 -2.54 -15.28
CA LEU A 25 -8.35 -2.92 -15.84
C LEU A 25 -7.15 -2.69 -14.89
N LEU A 26 -7.39 -2.33 -13.62
CA LEU A 26 -6.33 -2.06 -12.62
C LEU A 26 -6.21 -3.16 -11.55
N GLN A 27 -6.69 -4.36 -11.83
CA GLN A 27 -6.38 -5.55 -11.04
C GLN A 27 -5.34 -6.38 -11.80
N GLY A 28 -4.08 -6.35 -11.36
CA GLY A 28 -3.02 -7.20 -11.90
C GLY A 28 -2.89 -8.45 -11.05
N ARG A 29 -3.00 -9.64 -11.65
CA ARG A 29 -2.53 -10.88 -11.05
C ARG A 29 -1.14 -11.19 -11.57
N ALA A 30 -0.28 -11.73 -10.71
CA ALA A 30 1.00 -12.29 -11.13
C ALA A 30 0.75 -13.29 -12.28
N ARG A 31 1.35 -13.05 -13.44
CA ARG A 31 1.34 -14.06 -14.51
C ARG A 31 2.26 -15.19 -14.06
N ALA A 32 1.78 -16.43 -14.10
CA ALA A 32 2.62 -17.61 -13.97
C ALA A 32 3.55 -17.70 -15.20
N GLY A 33 4.57 -16.86 -15.21
CA GLY A 33 5.64 -16.83 -16.20
C GLY A 33 6.95 -16.92 -15.44
N THR A 34 7.76 -17.90 -15.79
CA THR A 34 9.08 -18.15 -15.19
C THR A 34 9.99 -16.94 -15.39
N ALA A 35 10.02 -16.02 -14.42
CA ALA A 35 11.03 -14.98 -14.36
C ALA A 35 12.36 -15.61 -13.94
N GLN A 36 13.25 -15.81 -14.90
CA GLN A 36 14.64 -16.16 -14.62
C GLN A 36 15.32 -14.96 -13.96
N HIS A 37 15.63 -15.11 -12.68
CA HIS A 37 16.46 -14.19 -11.90
C HIS A 37 17.89 -14.20 -12.48
N PRO A 38 18.46 -13.06 -12.95
CA PRO A 38 19.83 -13.04 -13.44
C PRO A 38 20.77 -12.63 -12.31
N CYS A 39 20.97 -13.49 -11.31
CA CYS A 39 22.00 -13.30 -10.29
C CYS A 39 22.36 -14.64 -9.63
N ALA A 40 23.26 -15.41 -10.24
CA ALA A 40 24.08 -16.39 -9.52
C ALA A 40 25.29 -16.77 -10.39
N GLY A 41 26.46 -16.23 -10.02
CA GLY A 41 27.75 -16.69 -10.54
C GLY A 41 27.94 -18.16 -10.22
N LYS A 42 28.47 -18.91 -11.19
CA LYS A 42 28.91 -20.31 -11.02
C LYS A 42 29.95 -20.36 -9.90
N VAL A 43 29.66 -21.13 -8.85
CA VAL A 43 30.67 -21.61 -7.91
C VAL A 43 30.76 -23.12 -8.07
N ASP A 44 31.89 -23.58 -8.61
CA ASP A 44 32.24 -24.99 -8.73
C ASP A 44 32.31 -25.64 -7.33
N ARG A 45 31.60 -26.76 -7.15
CA ARG A 45 31.82 -27.67 -6.00
C ARG A 45 32.58 -28.91 -6.47
N PRO A 46 33.72 -29.25 -5.84
CA PRO A 46 34.31 -30.57 -6.02
C PRO A 46 33.62 -31.63 -5.15
N ALA A 47 33.85 -32.88 -5.57
CA ALA A 47 33.14 -34.11 -5.21
C ALA A 47 33.25 -34.56 -3.73
N ARG A 48 32.24 -35.32 -3.30
CA ARG A 48 32.13 -35.96 -1.98
C ARG A 48 32.91 -37.28 -1.92
N HIS A 49 33.40 -37.62 -0.73
CA HIS A 49 33.73 -39.00 -0.33
C HIS A 49 32.98 -39.34 0.97
N PRO A 50 32.54 -40.60 1.18
CA PRO A 50 31.64 -40.96 2.28
C PRO A 50 32.40 -41.49 3.51
N ALA A 51 31.86 -41.24 4.70
CA ALA A 51 32.13 -42.04 5.89
C ALA A 51 30.96 -41.94 6.89
N ASP A 52 30.76 -43.07 7.56
CA ASP A 52 29.61 -43.53 8.34
C ASP A 52 29.24 -42.72 9.59
N GLY A 53 27.99 -42.92 10.04
CA GLY A 53 27.54 -42.55 11.39
C GLY A 53 26.02 -42.44 11.48
N ALA A 54 25.35 -43.57 11.70
CA ALA A 54 23.91 -43.64 11.88
C ALA A 54 23.50 -43.19 13.30
N GLU A 55 22.78 -42.08 13.40
CA GLU A 55 21.95 -41.75 14.57
C GLU A 55 20.52 -41.46 14.12
N ARG A 56 19.56 -42.20 14.67
CA ARG A 56 18.12 -42.03 14.40
C ARG A 56 17.65 -40.72 15.04
N ARG A 57 17.54 -39.66 14.23
CA ARG A 57 16.78 -38.47 14.59
C ARG A 57 15.29 -38.71 14.39
N ALA A 58 14.49 -38.27 15.36
CA ALA A 58 13.03 -38.20 15.28
C ALA A 58 12.60 -37.50 13.97
N PRO A 59 11.43 -37.82 13.40
CA PRO A 59 11.01 -37.27 12.11
C PRO A 59 10.91 -35.75 12.24
N ALA A 60 11.85 -35.05 11.59
CA ALA A 60 11.75 -33.62 11.38
C ALA A 60 10.43 -33.38 10.63
N GLU A 61 9.59 -32.53 11.20
CA GLU A 61 8.41 -32.01 10.51
C GLU A 61 8.87 -31.55 9.13
N ARG A 62 8.27 -32.13 8.09
CA ARG A 62 8.48 -31.70 6.71
C ARG A 62 7.93 -30.29 6.60
N GLN A 63 8.80 -29.31 6.82
CA GLN A 63 8.58 -27.98 6.30
C GLN A 63 8.78 -28.11 4.79
N ASP A 64 7.66 -28.11 4.06
CA ASP A 64 7.71 -27.91 2.62
C ASP A 64 8.56 -26.66 2.36
N PRO A 65 9.49 -26.66 1.39
CA PRO A 65 10.31 -25.49 1.13
C PRO A 65 9.39 -24.36 0.65
N VAL A 66 9.04 -23.46 1.57
CA VAL A 66 8.36 -22.21 1.27
C VAL A 66 9.26 -21.47 0.29
N ASN A 67 8.75 -21.17 -0.90
CA ASN A 67 9.51 -20.45 -1.91
C ASN A 67 9.92 -19.10 -1.31
N ALA A 68 11.18 -18.67 -1.47
CA ALA A 68 11.65 -17.40 -0.92
C ALA A 68 10.77 -16.20 -1.38
N ALA A 69 10.11 -16.32 -2.53
CA ALA A 69 9.14 -15.36 -3.04
C ALA A 69 7.82 -15.28 -2.24
N ASP A 70 7.42 -16.36 -1.55
CA ASP A 70 6.18 -16.41 -0.77
C ASP A 70 6.29 -15.64 0.57
N ASN A 71 7.50 -15.29 0.99
CA ASN A 71 7.79 -14.57 2.23
C ASN A 71 8.15 -13.08 2.01
N LEU A 72 7.99 -12.54 0.80
CA LEU A 72 8.26 -11.13 0.54
C LEU A 72 7.03 -10.26 0.83
N LEU A 73 7.27 -9.02 1.26
CA LEU A 73 6.23 -7.99 1.36
C LEU A 73 5.50 -7.78 0.03
N GLY A 74 6.16 -8.05 -1.09
CA GLY A 74 5.61 -7.92 -2.44
C GLY A 74 4.73 -9.06 -2.94
N ARG A 75 4.44 -10.11 -2.13
CA ARG A 75 3.63 -11.25 -2.61
C ARG A 75 2.21 -10.84 -3.06
N ALA A 76 1.60 -9.88 -2.36
CA ALA A 76 0.27 -9.34 -2.66
C ALA A 76 0.14 -7.92 -2.12
N ILE A 77 0.15 -6.92 -3.00
CA ILE A 77 0.20 -5.51 -2.58
C ILE A 77 -1.19 -4.86 -2.73
N LEU A 78 -1.65 -4.19 -1.68
CA LEU A 78 -2.86 -3.38 -1.73
C LEU A 78 -2.48 -1.91 -1.82
N LEU A 79 -2.83 -1.26 -2.92
CA LEU A 79 -2.70 0.18 -3.13
C LEU A 79 -4.04 0.85 -2.86
N VAL A 80 -4.07 1.82 -1.94
CA VAL A 80 -5.34 2.43 -1.48
C VAL A 80 -5.26 3.95 -1.48
N ASN A 81 -6.23 4.61 -2.12
CA ASN A 81 -6.56 6.00 -1.80
C ASN A 81 -7.62 5.98 -0.68
N PRO A 82 -7.32 6.49 0.53
CA PRO A 82 -8.21 6.38 1.69
C PRO A 82 -9.60 7.00 1.47
N PRO A 83 -10.59 6.70 2.32
CA PRO A 83 -11.97 7.16 2.15
C PRO A 83 -12.12 8.68 2.38
N LEU A 84 -13.34 9.17 2.28
CA LEU A 84 -13.70 10.54 2.64
C LEU A 84 -13.41 10.77 4.13
N VAL A 85 -12.98 11.97 4.48
CA VAL A 85 -12.82 12.40 5.88
C VAL A 85 -14.02 13.26 6.24
N ASP A 86 -14.82 12.83 7.21
CA ASP A 86 -16.07 13.49 7.61
C ASP A 86 -17.03 13.77 6.45
N GLY A 87 -17.09 12.84 5.46
CA GLY A 87 -17.92 13.00 4.26
C GLY A 87 -17.36 13.98 3.23
N VAL A 88 -16.13 14.48 3.43
CA VAL A 88 -15.45 15.38 2.48
C VAL A 88 -14.40 14.61 1.70
N ALA A 89 -14.41 14.77 0.38
CA ALA A 89 -13.42 14.21 -0.51
C ALA A 89 -12.18 15.12 -0.59
N PHE A 90 -11.00 14.51 -0.46
CA PHE A 90 -9.71 15.22 -0.49
C PHE A 90 -8.88 14.78 -1.68
N THR A 91 -8.26 15.74 -2.35
CA THR A 91 -7.17 15.42 -3.28
C THR A 91 -5.91 15.12 -2.48
N ARG A 92 -5.38 13.91 -2.61
CA ARG A 92 -4.16 13.45 -1.92
C ARG A 92 -2.92 13.42 -2.82
N GLN A 93 -2.90 14.25 -3.87
CA GLN A 93 -1.86 14.26 -4.89
C GLN A 93 -1.41 15.67 -5.27
N GLY A 94 -0.12 15.77 -5.59
CA GLY A 94 0.52 17.04 -5.96
C GLY A 94 0.56 18.07 -4.81
N ARG A 95 0.72 19.34 -5.16
CA ARG A 95 0.77 20.46 -4.20
C ARG A 95 -0.61 20.95 -3.74
N CYS A 96 -1.68 20.49 -4.37
CA CYS A 96 -3.06 20.85 -4.04
C CYS A 96 -3.59 19.93 -2.94
N GLN A 97 -3.45 20.33 -1.68
CA GLN A 97 -4.10 19.70 -0.52
C GLN A 97 -5.55 20.20 -0.36
N GLU A 98 -6.29 20.23 -1.47
CA GLU A 98 -7.55 20.97 -1.56
C GLU A 98 -8.75 20.04 -1.34
N ARG A 99 -9.75 20.56 -0.63
CA ARG A 99 -11.08 19.94 -0.55
C ARG A 99 -11.74 19.98 -1.92
N ALA A 100 -12.44 18.90 -2.28
CA ALA A 100 -13.17 18.83 -3.55
C ALA A 100 -14.16 19.99 -3.76
N GLU A 101 -14.64 20.58 -2.67
CA GLU A 101 -15.51 21.77 -2.62
C GLU A 101 -14.95 22.99 -3.37
N VAL A 102 -13.63 23.08 -3.58
CA VAL A 102 -12.97 24.24 -4.21
C VAL A 102 -12.92 24.14 -5.75
N LEU A 103 -12.82 22.93 -6.32
CA LEU A 103 -12.65 22.72 -7.76
C LEU A 103 -13.73 21.83 -8.40
N GLY A 104 -14.62 21.25 -7.60
CA GLY A 104 -15.72 20.39 -8.08
C GLY A 104 -15.32 18.97 -8.47
N THR A 105 -14.03 18.58 -8.37
CA THR A 105 -13.53 17.22 -8.60
C THR A 105 -12.30 16.91 -7.74
N THR A 106 -12.18 15.66 -7.27
CA THR A 106 -10.92 15.15 -6.71
C THR A 106 -10.00 14.66 -7.82
N LYS A 107 -8.71 14.99 -7.73
CA LYS A 107 -7.72 14.47 -8.69
C LYS A 107 -7.47 12.98 -8.38
N PRO A 108 -7.34 12.13 -9.41
CA PRO A 108 -7.04 10.71 -9.20
C PRO A 108 -5.67 10.53 -8.50
N PRO A 109 -5.48 9.42 -7.77
CA PRO A 109 -4.25 9.14 -7.04
C PRO A 109 -3.10 8.74 -7.99
N TYR A 110 -2.52 9.70 -8.71
CA TYR A 110 -1.53 9.47 -9.77
C TYR A 110 -0.38 8.54 -9.35
N SER A 111 0.32 8.79 -8.24
CA SER A 111 1.42 7.92 -7.81
C SER A 111 0.97 6.48 -7.55
N LEU A 112 -0.25 6.26 -7.04
CA LEU A 112 -0.78 4.90 -6.88
C LEU A 112 -0.99 4.22 -8.24
N ALA A 113 -1.44 4.96 -9.25
CA ALA A 113 -1.60 4.44 -10.61
C ALA A 113 -0.24 4.13 -11.26
N VAL A 114 0.79 4.94 -11.00
CA VAL A 114 2.16 4.67 -11.47
C VAL A 114 2.74 3.44 -10.79
N ILE A 115 2.63 3.33 -9.46
CA ILE A 115 3.04 2.14 -8.72
C ILE A 115 2.31 0.90 -9.27
N ALA A 116 0.99 0.97 -9.48
CA ALA A 116 0.22 -0.13 -10.07
C ALA A 116 0.77 -0.57 -11.45
N ALA A 117 1.19 0.38 -12.29
CA ALA A 117 1.82 0.08 -13.57
C ALA A 117 3.16 -0.65 -13.39
N LEU A 118 4.02 -0.19 -12.47
CA LEU A 118 5.30 -0.83 -12.16
C LEU A 118 5.13 -2.23 -11.57
N LEU A 119 4.18 -2.43 -10.65
CA LEU A 119 3.87 -3.74 -10.08
C LEU A 119 3.42 -4.72 -11.17
N ARG A 120 2.57 -4.25 -12.10
CA ARG A 120 2.13 -5.04 -13.25
C ARG A 120 3.30 -5.41 -14.17
N GLU A 121 4.22 -4.50 -14.44
CA GLU A 121 5.41 -4.75 -15.27
C GLU A 121 6.34 -5.79 -14.63
N HIS A 122 6.48 -5.77 -13.30
CA HIS A 122 7.26 -6.75 -12.55
C HIS A 122 6.51 -8.06 -12.24
N GLY A 123 5.24 -8.18 -12.67
CA GLY A 123 4.44 -9.38 -12.47
C GLY A 123 4.05 -9.65 -11.01
N LEU A 124 4.01 -8.60 -10.16
CA LEU A 124 3.57 -8.70 -8.78
C LEU A 124 2.03 -8.67 -8.71
N ASP A 125 1.43 -9.45 -7.80
CA ASP A 125 -0.03 -9.44 -7.59
C ASP A 125 -0.41 -8.21 -6.77
N PHE A 126 -1.44 -7.48 -7.23
CA PHE A 126 -1.88 -6.28 -6.54
C PHE A 126 -3.36 -5.97 -6.75
N ARG A 127 -3.89 -5.12 -5.87
CA ARG A 127 -5.18 -4.43 -6.05
C ARG A 127 -4.98 -2.94 -5.87
N LEU A 128 -5.60 -2.15 -6.73
CA LEU A 128 -5.70 -0.70 -6.58
C LEU A 128 -7.14 -0.33 -6.29
N ILE A 129 -7.39 0.30 -5.14
CA ILE A 129 -8.72 0.68 -4.67
C ILE A 129 -8.72 2.17 -4.37
N ASP A 130 -9.66 2.90 -4.98
CA ASP A 130 -9.87 4.31 -4.70
C ASP A 130 -11.15 4.49 -3.88
N GLN A 131 -11.02 4.43 -2.54
CA GLN A 131 -12.16 4.58 -1.64
C GLN A 131 -12.79 5.97 -1.75
N THR A 132 -12.01 7.00 -2.11
CA THR A 132 -12.55 8.34 -2.33
C THR A 132 -13.43 8.39 -3.58
N ALA A 133 -12.95 7.87 -4.71
CA ALA A 133 -13.70 7.89 -5.96
C ALA A 133 -14.94 6.99 -5.92
N ASP A 134 -14.83 5.82 -5.29
CA ASP A 134 -15.94 4.85 -5.20
C ASP A 134 -16.85 5.08 -3.98
N ASN A 135 -16.53 6.07 -3.13
CA ASN A 135 -17.20 6.34 -1.86
C ASN A 135 -17.35 5.06 -1.00
N LEU A 136 -16.26 4.31 -0.86
CA LEU A 136 -16.21 3.04 -0.14
C LEU A 136 -15.67 3.20 1.28
N ALA A 137 -16.39 2.66 2.25
CA ALA A 137 -15.88 2.47 3.60
C ALA A 137 -14.77 1.39 3.61
N THR A 138 -13.86 1.48 4.57
CA THR A 138 -12.73 0.53 4.68
C THR A 138 -13.22 -0.89 4.96
N GLU A 139 -14.31 -1.04 5.70
CA GLU A 139 -14.97 -2.32 5.97
C GLU A 139 -15.47 -2.99 4.67
N ALA A 140 -16.01 -2.21 3.74
CA ALA A 140 -16.43 -2.74 2.44
C ALA A 140 -15.23 -3.20 1.58
N VAL A 141 -14.08 -2.54 1.72
CA VAL A 141 -12.82 -2.99 1.10
C VAL A 141 -12.36 -4.32 1.70
N ILE A 142 -12.43 -4.46 3.03
CA ILE A 142 -12.10 -5.72 3.71
C ILE A 142 -12.97 -6.86 3.19
N GLU A 143 -14.30 -6.68 3.19
CA GLU A 143 -15.25 -7.68 2.68
C GLU A 143 -14.99 -8.07 1.22
N LEU A 144 -14.69 -7.07 0.37
CA LEU A 144 -14.34 -7.29 -1.03
C LEU A 144 -13.11 -8.19 -1.17
N LEU A 145 -12.03 -7.88 -0.45
CA LEU A 145 -10.77 -8.62 -0.53
C LEU A 145 -10.91 -10.03 0.05
N ASP A 146 -11.66 -10.19 1.14
CA ASP A 146 -11.99 -11.51 1.71
C ASP A 146 -12.73 -12.39 0.72
N ARG A 147 -13.76 -11.85 0.06
CA ARG A 147 -14.52 -12.57 -0.96
C ARG A 147 -13.67 -12.96 -2.17
N GLU A 148 -12.71 -12.11 -2.56
CA GLU A 148 -11.77 -12.41 -3.65
C GLU A 148 -10.67 -13.40 -3.24
N GLY A 149 -10.54 -13.73 -1.95
CA GLY A 149 -9.41 -14.50 -1.42
C GLY A 149 -8.08 -13.75 -1.50
N PHE A 150 -8.10 -12.43 -1.67
CA PHE A 150 -6.90 -11.60 -1.71
C PHE A 150 -6.47 -11.27 -0.28
N ARG A 151 -5.20 -11.57 0.03
CA ARG A 151 -4.61 -11.38 1.36
C ARG A 151 -3.40 -10.46 1.23
N PRO A 152 -3.52 -9.15 1.43
CA PRO A 152 -2.39 -8.24 1.32
C PRO A 152 -1.23 -8.70 2.23
N SER A 153 0.01 -8.54 1.75
CA SER A 153 1.25 -8.60 2.53
C SER A 153 1.86 -7.23 2.77
N LEU A 154 1.40 -6.23 2.02
CA LEU A 154 1.80 -4.84 2.13
C LEU A 154 0.61 -3.97 1.72
N VAL A 155 0.29 -2.96 2.52
CA VAL A 155 -0.69 -1.94 2.17
C VAL A 155 0.05 -0.62 1.98
N VAL A 156 -0.15 0.01 0.82
CA VAL A 156 0.45 1.30 0.48
C VAL A 156 -0.66 2.31 0.22
N PHE A 157 -0.59 3.47 0.87
CA PHE A 157 -1.62 4.49 0.72
C PHE A 157 -1.06 5.90 0.65
N CYS A 158 -1.72 6.75 -0.13
CA CYS A 158 -1.42 8.18 -0.17
C CYS A 158 -2.14 8.93 0.97
N SER A 159 -1.52 9.99 1.47
CA SER A 159 -2.12 10.86 2.49
C SER A 159 -1.59 12.29 2.39
N THR A 160 -2.19 13.22 3.12
CA THR A 160 -1.80 14.64 3.16
C THR A 160 -1.72 15.15 4.59
N VAL A 161 -1.15 16.34 4.79
CA VAL A 161 -1.04 16.97 6.11
C VAL A 161 -2.39 17.06 6.85
N PRO A 162 -3.51 17.51 6.24
CA PRO A 162 -4.79 17.58 6.93
C PRO A 162 -5.48 16.22 7.13
N THR A 163 -5.20 15.22 6.30
CA THR A 163 -5.89 13.92 6.35
C THR A 163 -5.11 12.83 7.07
N LEU A 164 -3.84 13.05 7.41
CA LEU A 164 -2.91 12.05 7.94
C LEU A 164 -3.50 11.17 9.05
N VAL A 165 -4.05 11.78 10.10
CA VAL A 165 -4.55 11.03 11.27
C VAL A 165 -5.78 10.19 10.90
N ALA A 166 -6.71 10.76 10.14
CA ALA A 166 -7.91 10.04 9.70
C ALA A 166 -7.58 8.90 8.73
N ASP A 167 -6.72 9.19 7.74
CA ASP A 167 -6.26 8.20 6.77
C ASP A 167 -5.53 7.05 7.47
N ALA A 168 -4.60 7.36 8.39
CA ALA A 168 -3.87 6.34 9.15
C ALA A 168 -4.82 5.46 9.99
N SER A 169 -5.78 6.08 10.69
CA SER A 169 -6.78 5.36 11.48
C SER A 169 -7.63 4.40 10.64
N GLU A 170 -8.03 4.82 9.44
CA GLU A 170 -8.75 3.96 8.50
C GLU A 170 -7.87 2.82 7.99
N MET A 171 -6.64 3.09 7.55
CA MET A 171 -5.71 2.06 7.08
C MET A 171 -5.29 1.07 8.17
N ALA A 172 -5.28 1.51 9.44
CA ALA A 172 -5.05 0.63 10.58
C ALA A 172 -6.12 -0.48 10.70
N LYS A 173 -7.34 -0.28 10.17
CA LYS A 173 -8.35 -1.35 10.10
C LYS A 173 -7.91 -2.47 9.17
N LEU A 174 -7.33 -2.13 8.00
CA LEU A 174 -6.75 -3.12 7.07
C LEU A 174 -5.58 -3.85 7.72
N ARG A 175 -4.70 -3.13 8.42
CA ARG A 175 -3.60 -3.70 9.20
C ARG A 175 -4.09 -4.74 10.21
N ARG A 176 -5.09 -4.38 11.03
CA ARG A 176 -5.65 -5.26 12.06
C ARG A 176 -6.30 -6.51 11.46
N HIS A 177 -6.97 -6.38 10.32
CA HIS A 177 -7.67 -7.49 9.68
C HIS A 177 -6.72 -8.45 8.95
N PHE A 178 -5.77 -7.93 8.17
CA PHE A 178 -4.89 -8.74 7.32
C PHE A 178 -3.53 -9.06 7.94
N GLY A 179 -3.15 -8.38 9.02
CA GLY A 179 -1.82 -8.51 9.62
C GLY A 179 -0.69 -7.96 8.74
N ALA A 180 -1.01 -7.18 7.70
CA ALA A 180 -0.05 -6.61 6.77
C ALA A 180 0.41 -5.23 7.23
N PRO A 181 1.72 -4.91 7.16
CA PRO A 181 2.21 -3.58 7.45
C PRO A 181 1.62 -2.54 6.49
N ILE A 182 1.45 -1.32 7.00
CA ILE A 182 0.92 -0.18 6.25
C ILE A 182 2.00 0.89 6.04
N VAL A 183 2.13 1.32 4.79
CA VAL A 183 3.12 2.30 4.35
C VAL A 183 2.41 3.51 3.75
N SER A 184 2.66 4.69 4.31
CA SER A 184 2.09 5.93 3.80
C SER A 184 3.09 6.70 2.93
N PHE A 185 2.61 7.49 2.00
CA PHE A 185 3.41 8.52 1.35
C PHE A 185 2.59 9.79 1.16
N GLY A 186 3.29 10.89 0.88
CA GLY A 186 2.67 12.17 0.57
C GLY A 186 3.42 13.35 1.17
N PRO A 187 2.90 14.59 0.96
CA PRO A 187 3.61 15.81 1.36
C PRO A 187 3.87 15.91 2.87
N HIS A 188 3.09 15.23 3.71
CA HIS A 188 3.33 15.19 5.16
C HIS A 188 4.67 14.49 5.49
N ALA A 189 4.96 13.38 4.81
CA ALA A 189 6.17 12.60 5.01
C ALA A 189 7.38 13.35 4.48
N SER A 190 7.27 13.98 3.31
CA SER A 190 8.35 14.77 2.71
C SER A 190 8.66 16.06 3.47
N ALA A 191 7.64 16.73 4.03
CA ALA A 191 7.83 18.00 4.73
C ALA A 191 8.35 17.84 6.17
N ALA A 192 7.84 16.84 6.90
CA ALA A 192 8.20 16.61 8.30
C ALA A 192 8.11 15.12 8.65
N PRO A 193 9.06 14.28 8.17
CA PRO A 193 8.94 12.81 8.27
C PRO A 193 8.75 12.32 9.71
N GLN A 194 9.58 12.79 10.63
CA GLN A 194 9.54 12.36 12.04
C GLN A 194 8.25 12.79 12.73
N ALA A 195 7.86 14.05 12.61
CA ALA A 195 6.61 14.55 13.20
C ALA A 195 5.36 13.87 12.59
N SER A 196 5.41 13.51 11.32
CA SER A 196 4.34 12.75 10.66
C SER A 196 4.23 11.33 11.22
N MET A 197 5.35 10.63 11.38
CA MET A 197 5.39 9.31 12.04
C MET A 197 4.88 9.37 13.49
N GLU A 198 5.21 10.43 14.24
CA GLU A 198 4.70 10.65 15.60
C GLU A 198 3.18 10.88 15.64
N ARG A 199 2.64 11.64 14.67
CA ARG A 199 1.19 11.91 14.56
C ARG A 199 0.35 10.72 14.10
N ALA A 200 0.98 9.73 13.45
CA ALA A 200 0.32 8.55 12.89
C ALA A 200 0.94 7.27 13.47
N PRO A 201 0.69 6.95 14.76
CA PRO A 201 1.34 5.84 15.44
C PRO A 201 1.02 4.45 14.85
N ASP A 202 -0.12 4.31 14.16
CA ASP A 202 -0.51 3.08 13.48
C ASP A 202 0.27 2.80 12.19
N VAL A 203 1.01 3.78 11.66
CA VAL A 203 1.75 3.65 10.39
C VAL A 203 3.12 3.03 10.65
N ASP A 204 3.40 1.93 9.94
CA ASP A 204 4.63 1.14 10.13
C ASP A 204 5.82 1.78 9.37
N ALA A 205 5.58 2.42 8.22
CA ALA A 205 6.59 3.23 7.53
C ALA A 205 6.00 4.35 6.67
N MET A 206 6.82 5.35 6.36
CA MET A 206 6.50 6.40 5.40
C MET A 206 7.58 6.55 4.34
N VAL A 207 7.16 6.84 3.11
CA VAL A 207 8.08 7.22 2.04
C VAL A 207 8.21 8.75 1.98
N VAL A 208 9.45 9.21 2.03
CA VAL A 208 9.91 10.59 1.85
C VAL A 208 10.33 10.78 0.39
N GLY A 209 9.71 11.74 -0.29
CA GLY A 209 9.90 11.96 -1.72
C GLY A 209 8.89 11.20 -2.56
N GLU A 210 9.32 10.75 -3.73
CA GLU A 210 8.49 10.01 -4.69
C GLU A 210 8.40 8.53 -4.29
N PRO A 211 7.20 7.94 -4.27
CA PRO A 211 6.98 6.61 -3.69
C PRO A 211 7.33 5.43 -4.60
N GLU A 212 7.45 5.64 -5.91
CA GLU A 212 7.50 4.57 -6.92
C GLU A 212 8.64 3.59 -6.67
N ASP A 213 9.89 4.07 -6.67
CA ASP A 213 11.07 3.22 -6.50
C ASP A 213 11.16 2.64 -5.08
N ALA A 214 10.77 3.41 -4.07
CA ALA A 214 10.78 2.97 -2.68
C ALA A 214 9.79 1.82 -2.44
N VAL A 215 8.58 1.89 -3.02
CA VAL A 215 7.59 0.81 -2.92
C VAL A 215 8.07 -0.44 -3.64
N MET A 216 8.72 -0.29 -4.80
CA MET A 216 9.33 -1.44 -5.50
C MET A 216 10.44 -2.09 -4.66
N ALA A 217 11.28 -1.29 -4.01
CA ALA A 217 12.34 -1.80 -3.13
C ALA A 217 11.76 -2.49 -1.89
N LEU A 218 10.75 -1.89 -1.25
CA LEU A 218 10.04 -2.49 -0.11
C LEU A 218 9.38 -3.83 -0.48
N ALA A 219 8.78 -3.93 -1.67
CA ALA A 219 8.18 -5.17 -2.15
C ALA A 219 9.19 -6.34 -2.26
N GLY A 220 10.48 -6.04 -2.43
CA GLY A 220 11.56 -7.03 -2.47
C GLY A 220 12.09 -7.46 -1.09
N LEU A 221 11.64 -6.84 0.00
CA LEU A 221 12.07 -7.19 1.36
C LEU A 221 11.20 -8.30 1.96
N PRO A 222 11.75 -9.13 2.87
CA PRO A 222 10.95 -10.08 3.62
C PRO A 222 10.07 -9.39 4.69
N ASP A 223 10.54 -8.30 5.28
CA ASP A 223 9.83 -7.54 6.30
C ASP A 223 10.29 -6.06 6.37
N LEU A 224 9.66 -5.26 7.24
CA LEU A 224 9.99 -3.83 7.41
C LEU A 224 11.19 -3.57 8.33
N GLU A 225 11.77 -4.57 9.00
CA GLU A 225 12.99 -4.37 9.81
C GLU A 225 14.17 -3.97 8.92
N GLN A 226 14.18 -4.42 7.66
CA GLN A 226 15.20 -4.03 6.68
C GLN A 226 14.84 -2.78 5.88
N ALA A 227 13.70 -2.12 6.16
CA ALA A 227 13.25 -0.93 5.44
C ALA A 227 14.25 0.24 5.51
N ARG A 228 15.11 0.28 6.54
CA ARG A 228 16.19 1.27 6.69
C ARG A 228 17.18 1.29 5.52
N SER A 229 17.29 0.18 4.78
CA SER A 229 18.15 0.04 3.60
C SER A 229 17.54 0.67 2.34
N VAL A 230 16.24 1.00 2.37
CA VAL A 230 15.53 1.64 1.26
C VAL A 230 15.66 3.15 1.39
N ALA A 231 16.27 3.78 0.38
CA ALA A 231 16.44 5.23 0.35
C ALA A 231 15.07 5.93 0.43
N GLY A 232 14.98 6.95 1.28
CA GLY A 232 13.75 7.71 1.47
C GLY A 232 12.67 7.01 2.30
N VAL A 233 12.93 5.86 2.92
CA VAL A 233 11.95 5.23 3.84
C VAL A 233 12.30 5.53 5.29
N ILE A 234 11.34 6.11 6.02
CA ILE A 234 11.38 6.20 7.48
C ILE A 234 10.44 5.14 8.03
N SER A 235 10.90 4.29 8.94
CA SER A 235 10.11 3.18 9.47
C SER A 235 10.02 3.21 10.99
N ARG A 236 9.13 2.39 11.53
CA ARG A 236 8.96 2.18 12.97
C ARG A 236 9.47 0.79 13.34
N SER A 237 10.31 0.72 14.36
CA SER A 237 10.74 -0.53 14.99
C SER A 237 10.39 -0.47 16.48
N GLY A 238 9.29 -1.14 16.86
CA GLY A 238 8.67 -0.95 18.18
C GLY A 238 8.24 0.51 18.38
N ASP A 239 8.73 1.14 19.44
CA ASP A 239 8.43 2.55 19.74
C ASP A 239 9.40 3.53 19.07
N VAL A 240 10.44 3.04 18.41
CA VAL A 240 11.51 3.86 17.83
C VAL A 240 11.23 4.15 16.36
N ILE A 241 11.31 5.43 15.98
CA ILE A 241 11.27 5.87 14.59
C ILE A 241 12.70 5.81 14.04
N VAL A 242 12.88 5.06 12.96
CA VAL A 242 14.18 4.74 12.34
C VAL A 242 14.24 5.41 10.95
N PRO A 243 15.13 6.39 10.72
CA PRO A 243 15.34 6.96 9.39
C PRO A 243 16.12 6.01 8.47
N ALA A 244 16.01 6.21 7.15
CA ALA A 244 16.83 5.51 6.17
C ALA A 244 18.33 5.75 6.38
N GLU A 245 19.17 4.74 6.08
CA GLU A 245 20.63 4.81 6.20
C GLU A 245 21.29 5.70 5.12
N GLY A 246 20.54 6.11 4.10
CA GLY A 246 21.00 7.01 3.03
C GLY A 246 20.04 8.16 2.77
N ARG A 247 20.57 9.32 2.35
CA ARG A 247 19.75 10.38 1.75
C ARG A 247 19.18 9.84 0.44
N SER A 248 17.91 10.13 0.15
CA SER A 248 17.32 9.91 -1.17
C SER A 248 18.13 10.71 -2.21
N GLY A 249 19.11 10.06 -2.83
CA GLY A 249 19.81 10.59 -3.99
C GLY A 249 19.00 10.23 -5.22
N PHE A 250 18.57 11.23 -5.99
CA PHE A 250 18.04 11.00 -7.33
C PHE A 250 19.17 10.41 -8.18
N ALA A 251 19.09 9.10 -8.46
CA ALA A 251 19.93 8.46 -9.47
C ALA A 251 19.24 8.62 -10.83
N GLY A 252 19.34 9.83 -11.38
CA GLY A 252 19.00 10.11 -12.77
C GLY A 252 20.17 9.83 -13.71
#